data_AF-A0A2V5GXD4-F1
#
_entry.id   AF-A0A2V5GXD4-F1
#
_cell.length_a   1.000
_cell.length_b   1.000
_cell.length_c   1.000
_cell.angle_alpha   90.00
_cell.angle_beta   90.00
_cell.angle_gamma   90.00
#
_symmetry.space_group_name_H-M   'P 1'
#
loop_
_entity.id
_entity.type
_entity.pdbx_description
1 polymer ?
#
loop_
_entity_poly.entity_id
_entity_poly.type
_entity_poly.pdbx_seq_one_letter_code
_entity_poly.pdbx_strand_id
1 'polypeptide(L)'
;MKSLLALTTAMGAAHASSLVDICTDAYIKAALPAEDTFQGISMISGSVSTVLHSNVSISSSNFFPTATISYCDVTFNYTHIGRNDRVALTYWLPAPADFQNRFLTTGGEAYEINEGSGTSGSLPGGVMYGAVSGLTDGGFNGQSFDDVFLLANDTVDWQNTFMFGYQGIHEMMEIGRELTRNVYNTGEDKVYTYYQSCSEGGREGWSQAQRYGFDYDGIIVGAPAFRFAHQQINHLVPNVVTQTMNYYPPPCELEVIVNATIAACDPLDGRADGVIARSDLCKLHFNLTSLIGAPYYCAASSGGSGLGLGFSKRQSMGATPAQNGTVTAEAVQLVQTLLAGLKDSQGRQAYLYYQPGADFDDVETTYDSQTDSWSLSIDGNGGEFVARFLNLQDVSSLSSLDNVTYDTIRDWMQLGWTMYEDTLMTHNPDLSVLQQAGGKILHFHGEQDPSVPTASSVHYYEAVRKIMFPNETLNTSAAALGEFYRLYLVPGMAHCGTNSEQPNGPFPQTNMAVMIDWVENGVVPVTLNSTVLQGDNEGEHQQICAWPLRPLWSNNGTTMNCVFDQASYDTWIYDFDAYKLPLY
;
A
#
# COMPACT_ATOMS: atom_id res chain seq x y z
N MET A 1 10.00 -27.73 -69.59
CA MET A 1 9.36 -28.09 -68.30
C MET A 1 9.13 -26.80 -67.54
N LYS A 2 7.90 -26.60 -67.07
CA LYS A 2 7.36 -25.33 -66.57
C LYS A 2 7.90 -25.01 -65.17
N SER A 3 8.36 -23.77 -64.96
CA SER A 3 8.62 -23.19 -63.65
C SER A 3 7.33 -23.15 -62.83
N LEU A 4 7.35 -23.75 -61.64
CA LEU A 4 6.34 -23.51 -60.61
C LEU A 4 6.69 -22.18 -59.91
N LEU A 5 5.90 -21.14 -60.17
CA LEU A 5 5.78 -20.01 -59.24
C LEU A 5 4.98 -20.52 -58.05
N ALA A 6 5.60 -20.56 -56.87
CA ALA A 6 4.88 -20.63 -55.61
C ALA A 6 4.25 -19.25 -55.37
N LEU A 7 2.92 -19.17 -55.48
CA LEU A 7 2.16 -18.06 -54.91
C LEU A 7 2.18 -18.25 -53.39
N THR A 8 3.07 -17.56 -52.70
CA THR A 8 2.89 -17.27 -51.28
C THR A 8 1.81 -16.20 -51.17
N THR A 9 0.58 -16.61 -50.88
CA THR A 9 -0.47 -15.72 -50.38
C THR A 9 0.00 -15.17 -49.04
N ALA A 10 0.51 -13.94 -49.02
CA ALA A 10 0.57 -13.14 -47.82
C ALA A 10 -0.88 -12.87 -47.38
N MET A 11 -1.40 -13.68 -46.45
CA MET A 11 -2.54 -13.26 -45.66
C MET A 11 -2.05 -12.09 -44.82
N GLY A 12 -2.39 -10.86 -45.23
CA GLY A 12 -2.25 -9.72 -44.35
C GLY A 12 -3.05 -10.04 -43.08
N ALA A 13 -2.39 -10.03 -41.92
CA ALA A 13 -3.09 -10.07 -40.65
C ALA A 13 -4.08 -8.90 -40.67
N ALA A 14 -5.38 -9.22 -40.66
CA ALA A 14 -6.40 -8.21 -40.49
C ALA A 14 -6.16 -7.62 -39.09
N HIS A 15 -5.68 -6.37 -39.03
CA HIS A 15 -5.63 -5.64 -37.77
C HIS A 15 -7.04 -5.59 -37.21
N ALA A 16 -7.26 -6.19 -36.05
CA ALA A 16 -8.51 -6.08 -35.33
C ALA A 16 -8.77 -4.59 -35.09
N SER A 17 -9.89 -4.09 -35.59
CA SER A 17 -10.14 -2.65 -35.70
C SER A 17 -10.97 -2.11 -34.53
N SER A 18 -11.59 -3.00 -33.78
CA SER A 18 -12.53 -2.67 -32.71
C SER A 18 -12.34 -3.55 -31.48
N LEU A 19 -12.89 -3.09 -30.36
CA LEU A 19 -12.92 -3.86 -29.12
C LEU A 19 -13.65 -5.20 -29.28
N VAL A 20 -14.70 -5.25 -30.11
CA VAL A 20 -15.46 -6.48 -30.41
C VAL A 20 -14.61 -7.49 -31.15
N ASP A 21 -13.73 -7.04 -32.05
CA ASP A 21 -12.87 -7.92 -32.84
C ASP A 21 -11.85 -8.65 -31.96
N ILE A 22 -11.25 -7.94 -30.99
CA ILE A 22 -10.27 -8.52 -30.06
C ILE A 22 -10.93 -9.30 -28.90
N CYS A 23 -12.19 -8.99 -28.57
CA CYS A 23 -12.88 -9.59 -27.44
C CYS A 23 -13.61 -10.88 -27.79
N THR A 24 -12.83 -11.89 -28.20
CA THR A 24 -13.33 -13.24 -28.40
C THR A 24 -12.32 -14.27 -27.90
N ASP A 25 -12.82 -15.39 -27.36
CA ASP A 25 -11.96 -16.48 -26.88
C ASP A 25 -10.99 -16.96 -27.97
N ALA A 26 -11.44 -17.02 -29.22
CA ALA A 26 -10.62 -17.46 -30.35
C ALA A 26 -9.47 -16.49 -30.64
N TYR A 27 -9.73 -15.18 -30.58
CA TYR A 27 -8.72 -14.16 -30.79
C TYR A 27 -7.67 -14.20 -29.68
N ILE A 28 -8.11 -14.20 -28.41
CA ILE A 28 -7.20 -14.26 -27.27
C ILE A 28 -6.41 -15.57 -27.25
N LYS A 29 -7.03 -16.73 -27.52
CA LYS A 29 -6.32 -18.01 -27.62
C LYS A 29 -5.21 -17.99 -28.64
N ALA A 30 -5.40 -17.28 -29.77
CA ALA A 30 -4.38 -17.14 -30.80
C ALA A 30 -3.28 -16.13 -30.43
N ALA A 31 -3.55 -15.21 -29.50
CA ALA A 31 -2.63 -14.19 -29.02
C ALA A 31 -1.86 -14.61 -27.74
N LEU A 32 -2.22 -15.75 -27.12
CA LEU A 32 -1.49 -16.26 -25.96
C LEU A 32 0.02 -16.41 -26.29
N PRO A 33 0.91 -16.13 -25.32
CA PRO A 33 2.33 -16.42 -25.46
C PRO A 33 2.55 -17.89 -25.87
N ALA A 34 3.52 -18.13 -26.75
CA ALA A 34 3.90 -19.49 -27.14
C ALA A 34 4.43 -20.31 -25.94
N GLU A 35 4.28 -21.63 -25.96
CA GLU A 35 4.62 -22.53 -24.82
C GLU A 35 6.05 -22.37 -24.28
N ASP A 36 7.02 -22.11 -25.16
CA ASP A 36 8.44 -21.99 -24.76
C ASP A 36 8.87 -20.53 -24.49
N THR A 37 7.93 -19.58 -24.44
CA THR A 37 8.22 -18.16 -24.20
C THR A 37 8.79 -17.94 -22.80
N PHE A 38 8.19 -18.59 -21.79
CA PHE A 38 8.56 -18.45 -20.39
C PHE A 38 9.06 -19.79 -19.85
N GLN A 39 10.27 -19.81 -19.31
CA GLN A 39 10.87 -21.04 -18.83
C GLN A 39 10.08 -21.62 -17.65
N GLY A 40 9.52 -22.82 -17.83
CA GLY A 40 8.83 -23.53 -16.75
C GLY A 40 7.37 -23.13 -16.54
N ILE A 41 6.79 -22.29 -17.40
CA ILE A 41 5.37 -21.92 -17.39
C ILE A 41 4.71 -22.43 -18.67
N SER A 42 3.48 -22.94 -18.56
CA SER A 42 2.67 -23.38 -19.71
C SER A 42 1.27 -22.76 -19.63
N MET A 43 0.80 -22.19 -20.74
CA MET A 43 -0.52 -21.56 -20.82
C MET A 43 -1.62 -22.61 -20.98
N ILE A 44 -2.65 -22.56 -20.14
CA ILE A 44 -3.81 -23.45 -20.28
C ILE A 44 -4.78 -22.82 -21.28
N SER A 45 -4.48 -22.91 -22.57
CA SER A 45 -5.26 -22.29 -23.66
C SER A 45 -6.76 -22.64 -23.64
N GLY A 46 -7.12 -23.84 -23.17
CA GLY A 46 -8.51 -24.27 -23.01
C GLY A 46 -9.31 -23.51 -21.94
N SER A 47 -8.63 -22.76 -21.07
CA SER A 47 -9.25 -21.99 -19.97
C SER A 47 -9.56 -20.53 -20.32
N VAL A 48 -9.20 -20.07 -21.52
CA VAL A 48 -9.48 -18.69 -21.95
C VAL A 48 -10.99 -18.44 -22.01
N SER A 49 -11.41 -17.35 -21.38
CA SER A 49 -12.77 -16.81 -21.41
C SER A 49 -12.72 -15.29 -21.57
N THR A 50 -13.63 -14.74 -22.38
CA THR A 50 -13.71 -13.32 -22.69
C THR A 50 -15.11 -12.77 -22.46
N VAL A 51 -15.20 -11.56 -21.89
CA VAL A 51 -16.47 -10.83 -21.70
C VAL A 51 -16.31 -9.39 -22.18
N LEU A 52 -17.17 -8.97 -23.11
CA LEU A 52 -17.19 -7.60 -23.60
C LEU A 52 -17.99 -6.70 -22.66
N HIS A 53 -17.36 -5.65 -22.18
CA HIS A 53 -17.98 -4.60 -21.37
C HIS A 53 -18.02 -3.29 -22.15
N SER A 54 -19.21 -2.70 -22.29
CA SER A 54 -19.43 -1.46 -23.06
C SER A 54 -20.09 -0.39 -22.21
N ASN A 55 -19.51 0.81 -22.21
CA ASN A 55 -20.00 2.00 -21.48
C ASN A 55 -20.28 1.71 -20.00
N VAL A 56 -19.32 1.06 -19.33
CA VAL A 56 -19.42 0.76 -17.90
C VAL A 56 -19.07 2.02 -17.11
N SER A 57 -19.98 2.43 -16.22
CA SER A 57 -19.72 3.50 -15.26
C SER A 57 -18.79 3.01 -14.15
N ILE A 58 -17.66 3.69 -13.99
CA ILE A 58 -16.69 3.45 -12.93
C ILE A 58 -16.82 4.58 -11.92
N SER A 59 -17.13 4.24 -10.67
CA SER A 59 -17.10 5.20 -9.57
C SER A 59 -15.65 5.56 -9.24
N SER A 60 -15.43 6.75 -8.69
CA SER A 60 -14.12 7.14 -8.18
C SER A 60 -13.59 6.15 -7.14
N SER A 61 -12.28 5.93 -7.15
CA SER A 61 -11.49 5.10 -6.23
C SER A 61 -10.28 5.90 -5.71
N ASN A 62 -9.47 5.31 -4.86
CA ASN A 62 -8.21 5.85 -4.36
C ASN A 62 -7.17 6.09 -5.49
N PHE A 63 -7.32 5.43 -6.62
CA PHE A 63 -6.32 5.45 -7.69
C PHE A 63 -6.77 6.05 -9.01
N PHE A 64 -8.06 6.41 -9.11
CA PHE A 64 -8.62 6.98 -10.32
C PHE A 64 -9.95 7.69 -10.02
N PRO A 65 -10.25 8.77 -10.77
CA PRO A 65 -11.53 9.46 -10.67
C PRO A 65 -12.66 8.65 -11.33
N THR A 66 -13.90 9.12 -11.19
CA THR A 66 -15.05 8.59 -11.91
C THR A 66 -14.83 8.65 -13.43
N ALA A 67 -15.16 7.57 -14.14
CA ALA A 67 -15.05 7.51 -15.59
C ALA A 67 -16.13 6.63 -16.21
N THR A 68 -16.18 6.61 -17.55
CA THR A 68 -16.95 5.63 -18.32
C THR A 68 -16.02 4.98 -19.32
N ILE A 69 -15.85 3.67 -19.24
CA ILE A 69 -14.90 2.91 -20.06
C ILE A 69 -15.58 1.74 -20.76
N SER A 70 -14.98 1.29 -21.85
CA SER A 70 -15.32 0.01 -22.51
C SER A 70 -14.06 -0.83 -22.58
N TYR A 71 -14.15 -2.10 -22.26
CA TYR A 71 -13.01 -3.01 -22.19
C TYR A 71 -13.42 -4.45 -22.50
N CYS A 72 -12.43 -5.26 -22.83
CA CYS A 72 -12.57 -6.71 -22.87
C CYS A 72 -11.98 -7.28 -21.59
N ASP A 73 -12.81 -7.96 -20.81
CA ASP A 73 -12.37 -8.76 -19.68
C ASP A 73 -11.90 -10.12 -20.21
N VAL A 74 -10.63 -10.45 -19.98
CA VAL A 74 -9.97 -11.66 -20.44
C VAL A 74 -9.46 -12.42 -19.24
N THR A 75 -9.90 -13.67 -19.09
CA THR A 75 -9.40 -14.58 -18.05
C THR A 75 -8.80 -15.83 -18.66
N PHE A 76 -7.70 -16.32 -18.11
CA PHE A 76 -7.13 -17.63 -18.42
C PHE A 76 -6.20 -18.08 -17.29
N ASN A 77 -5.80 -19.34 -17.34
CA ASN A 77 -4.91 -19.95 -16.36
C ASN A 77 -3.57 -20.31 -17.01
N TYR A 78 -2.50 -20.29 -16.22
CA TYR A 78 -1.24 -20.98 -16.53
C TYR A 78 -0.91 -21.99 -15.43
N THR A 79 0.09 -22.82 -15.68
CA THR A 79 0.63 -23.79 -14.73
C THR A 79 2.15 -23.80 -14.79
N HIS A 80 2.79 -24.15 -13.69
CA HIS A 80 4.22 -24.39 -13.68
C HIS A 80 4.54 -25.83 -14.08
N ILE A 81 5.44 -26.04 -15.04
CA ILE A 81 5.81 -27.36 -15.55
C ILE A 81 6.35 -28.23 -14.40
N GLY A 82 5.73 -29.40 -14.22
CA GLY A 82 6.09 -30.34 -13.15
C GLY A 82 5.44 -30.04 -11.80
N ARG A 83 4.62 -28.99 -11.72
CA ARG A 83 3.74 -28.70 -10.59
C ARG A 83 2.30 -29.01 -10.98
N ASN A 84 1.46 -29.22 -9.98
CA ASN A 84 0.02 -29.46 -10.15
C ASN A 84 -0.75 -28.25 -9.63
N ASP A 85 -0.39 -27.07 -10.11
CA ASP A 85 -1.00 -25.79 -9.78
C ASP A 85 -1.73 -25.20 -11.00
N ARG A 86 -2.60 -24.23 -10.72
CA ARG A 86 -3.24 -23.38 -11.72
C ARG A 86 -3.26 -21.98 -11.15
N VAL A 87 -2.72 -21.03 -11.90
CA VAL A 87 -2.73 -19.61 -11.52
C VAL A 87 -3.60 -18.88 -12.53
N ALA A 88 -4.62 -18.19 -12.02
CA ALA A 88 -5.57 -17.45 -12.81
C ALA A 88 -5.07 -16.02 -13.04
N LEU A 89 -5.14 -15.58 -14.28
CA LEU A 89 -4.85 -14.21 -14.70
C LEU A 89 -6.11 -13.58 -15.25
N THR A 90 -6.33 -12.32 -14.89
CA THR A 90 -7.39 -11.48 -15.46
C THR A 90 -6.75 -10.24 -16.05
N TYR A 91 -7.09 -9.92 -17.29
CA TYR A 91 -6.66 -8.72 -17.99
C TYR A 91 -7.84 -7.94 -18.53
N TRP A 92 -7.84 -6.63 -18.30
CA TRP A 92 -8.78 -5.71 -18.96
C TRP A 92 -8.09 -4.98 -20.09
N LEU A 93 -8.59 -5.20 -21.30
CA LEU A 93 -8.03 -4.69 -22.54
C LEU A 93 -8.86 -3.48 -23.03
N PRO A 94 -8.25 -2.30 -23.26
CA PRO A 94 -8.94 -1.18 -23.88
C PRO A 94 -9.23 -1.45 -25.36
N ALA A 95 -10.08 -0.63 -25.99
CA ALA A 95 -10.27 -0.71 -27.44
C ALA A 95 -8.94 -0.43 -28.18
N PRO A 96 -8.70 -1.03 -29.36
CA PRO A 96 -7.51 -0.74 -30.16
C PRO A 96 -7.26 0.74 -30.45
N ALA A 97 -8.32 1.54 -30.55
CA ALA A 97 -8.22 2.99 -30.76
C ALA A 97 -7.79 3.78 -29.51
N ASP A 98 -8.00 3.22 -28.32
CA ASP A 98 -7.70 3.86 -27.03
C ASP A 98 -6.36 3.39 -26.45
N PHE A 99 -5.86 2.22 -26.89
CA PHE A 99 -4.60 1.65 -26.43
C PHE A 99 -3.40 2.56 -26.73
N GLN A 100 -2.55 2.79 -25.72
CA GLN A 100 -1.41 3.71 -25.78
C GLN A 100 -0.06 2.99 -25.60
N ASN A 101 0.05 1.71 -25.96
CA ASN A 101 1.27 0.90 -25.73
C ASN A 101 1.66 0.80 -24.25
N ARG A 102 0.68 0.64 -23.36
CA ARG A 102 0.90 0.55 -21.91
C ARG A 102 0.36 -0.75 -21.33
N PHE A 103 1.05 -1.27 -20.33
CA PHE A 103 0.61 -2.37 -19.49
C PHE A 103 0.73 -1.95 -18.02
N LEU A 104 -0.32 -2.19 -17.23
CA LEU A 104 -0.38 -1.89 -15.80
C LEU A 104 -0.55 -3.18 -15.00
N THR A 105 0.44 -3.47 -14.16
CA THR A 105 0.39 -4.44 -13.08
C THR A 105 -0.32 -3.82 -11.88
N THR A 106 -1.33 -4.50 -11.32
CA THR A 106 -1.95 -4.10 -10.05
C THR A 106 -1.48 -5.01 -8.91
N GLY A 107 -1.73 -4.61 -7.68
CA GLY A 107 -1.44 -5.42 -6.49
C GLY A 107 -2.67 -5.75 -5.68
N GLY A 108 -2.43 -6.24 -4.47
CA GLY A 108 -3.46 -6.58 -3.49
C GLY A 108 -3.50 -5.70 -2.24
N GLU A 109 -4.20 -6.20 -1.23
CA GLU A 109 -4.42 -5.58 0.06
C GLU A 109 -4.42 -6.63 1.18
N ALA A 110 -3.89 -6.30 2.35
CA ALA A 110 -3.77 -7.22 3.49
C ALA A 110 -3.15 -8.59 3.11
N TYR A 111 -3.92 -9.68 3.08
CA TYR A 111 -3.48 -11.01 2.64
C TYR A 111 -4.07 -11.40 1.27
N GLU A 112 -4.82 -10.51 0.63
CA GLU A 112 -5.24 -10.70 -0.76
C GLU A 112 -4.13 -10.23 -1.70
N ILE A 113 -3.80 -11.02 -2.72
CA ILE A 113 -2.80 -10.66 -3.74
C ILE A 113 -3.38 -9.72 -4.83
N ASN A 114 -4.70 -9.48 -4.80
CA ASN A 114 -5.39 -8.57 -5.71
C ASN A 114 -6.67 -8.00 -5.08
N GLU A 115 -7.13 -6.84 -5.57
CA GLU A 115 -8.38 -6.18 -5.12
C GLU A 115 -9.63 -6.57 -5.96
N GLY A 116 -9.57 -7.70 -6.67
CA GLY A 116 -10.65 -8.22 -7.50
C GLY A 116 -10.82 -7.53 -8.87
N SER A 117 -11.62 -8.18 -9.72
CA SER A 117 -11.88 -7.75 -11.11
C SER A 117 -13.14 -6.89 -11.25
N GLY A 118 -13.66 -6.32 -10.15
CA GLY A 118 -14.84 -5.45 -10.17
C GLY A 118 -14.52 -4.02 -10.62
N THR A 119 -15.56 -3.22 -10.86
CA THR A 119 -15.41 -1.79 -11.17
C THR A 119 -14.86 -0.95 -10.01
N SER A 120 -14.86 -1.51 -8.80
CA SER A 120 -14.24 -0.92 -7.61
C SER A 120 -12.80 -1.40 -7.35
N GLY A 121 -12.32 -2.43 -8.08
CA GLY A 121 -10.96 -2.93 -7.96
C GLY A 121 -9.95 -2.06 -8.70
N SER A 122 -8.72 -2.56 -8.88
CA SER A 122 -7.60 -1.75 -9.40
C SER A 122 -7.46 -1.72 -10.94
N LEU A 123 -8.14 -2.60 -11.68
CA LEU A 123 -8.06 -2.68 -13.15
C LEU A 123 -8.50 -1.41 -13.91
N PRO A 124 -9.54 -0.65 -13.51
CA PRO A 124 -9.91 0.59 -14.21
C PRO A 124 -8.75 1.60 -14.30
N GLY A 125 -7.86 1.61 -13.31
CA GLY A 125 -6.75 2.56 -13.19
C GLY A 125 -5.75 2.52 -14.34
N GLY A 126 -5.67 1.44 -15.12
CA GLY A 126 -4.85 1.38 -16.34
C GLY A 126 -5.67 1.59 -17.61
N VAL A 127 -6.87 1.00 -17.70
CA VAL A 127 -7.74 1.13 -18.88
C VAL A 127 -8.08 2.58 -19.18
N MET A 128 -8.31 3.41 -18.16
CA MET A 128 -8.55 4.86 -18.29
C MET A 128 -7.40 5.61 -18.96
N TYR A 129 -6.18 5.07 -18.90
CA TYR A 129 -4.97 5.64 -19.50
C TYR A 129 -4.49 4.84 -20.73
N GLY A 130 -5.38 4.04 -21.33
CA GLY A 130 -5.06 3.26 -22.52
C GLY A 130 -4.07 2.13 -22.27
N ALA A 131 -3.99 1.64 -21.03
CA ALA A 131 -3.19 0.47 -20.68
C ALA A 131 -4.05 -0.80 -20.64
N VAL A 132 -3.45 -1.94 -20.98
CA VAL A 132 -3.96 -3.23 -20.50
C VAL A 132 -3.66 -3.33 -19.02
N SER A 133 -4.67 -3.59 -18.18
CA SER A 133 -4.47 -3.78 -16.73
C SER A 133 -4.58 -5.26 -16.37
N GLY A 134 -3.73 -5.76 -15.47
CA GLY A 134 -3.73 -7.15 -15.05
C GLY A 134 -3.75 -7.38 -13.55
N LEU A 135 -4.46 -8.43 -13.12
CA LEU A 135 -4.42 -9.03 -11.78
C LEU A 135 -4.22 -10.56 -11.85
N THR A 136 -3.77 -11.14 -10.73
CA THR A 136 -3.50 -12.57 -10.56
C THR A 136 -4.17 -13.07 -9.28
N ASP A 137 -4.59 -14.33 -9.24
CA ASP A 137 -5.05 -14.99 -8.00
C ASP A 137 -3.90 -15.67 -7.22
N GLY A 138 -2.67 -15.60 -7.73
CA GLY A 138 -1.49 -16.22 -7.10
C GLY A 138 -1.51 -17.76 -7.10
N GLY A 139 -2.53 -18.40 -7.68
CA GLY A 139 -2.79 -19.83 -7.57
C GLY A 139 -3.55 -20.23 -6.31
N PHE A 140 -4.13 -19.26 -5.59
CA PHE A 140 -4.82 -19.48 -4.32
C PHE A 140 -6.26 -19.99 -4.51
N ASN A 141 -6.73 -20.08 -5.75
CA ASN A 141 -8.07 -20.55 -6.12
C ASN A 141 -9.19 -19.69 -5.50
N GLY A 142 -8.99 -18.37 -5.49
CA GLY A 142 -9.95 -17.40 -4.95
C GLY A 142 -10.00 -17.31 -3.42
N GLN A 143 -8.97 -17.83 -2.73
CA GLN A 143 -8.75 -17.64 -1.29
C GLN A 143 -7.65 -16.61 -1.06
N SER A 144 -7.60 -16.06 0.15
CA SER A 144 -6.52 -15.18 0.60
C SER A 144 -5.26 -15.97 0.98
N PHE A 145 -4.13 -15.29 1.07
CA PHE A 145 -2.84 -15.91 1.38
C PHE A 145 -2.82 -16.58 2.77
N ASP A 146 -3.43 -15.98 3.80
CA ASP A 146 -3.55 -16.55 5.15
C ASP A 146 -4.30 -17.89 5.17
N ASP A 147 -5.30 -18.06 4.30
CA ASP A 147 -6.05 -19.32 4.18
C ASP A 147 -5.21 -20.44 3.52
N VAL A 148 -4.24 -20.10 2.68
CA VAL A 148 -3.42 -21.06 1.92
C VAL A 148 -1.94 -21.09 2.31
N PHE A 149 -1.58 -20.37 3.37
CA PHE A 149 -0.21 -20.28 3.87
C PHE A 149 0.27 -21.59 4.51
N LEU A 150 -0.61 -22.30 5.23
CA LEU A 150 -0.30 -23.60 5.82
C LEU A 150 -0.84 -24.74 4.97
N LEU A 151 -0.01 -25.76 4.79
CA LEU A 151 -0.44 -27.06 4.32
C LEU A 151 -1.21 -27.79 5.43
N ALA A 152 -1.99 -28.81 5.04
CA ALA A 152 -2.78 -29.62 5.99
C ALA A 152 -1.98 -30.39 7.05
N ASN A 153 -0.65 -30.34 7.00
CA ASN A 153 0.27 -30.90 8.00
C ASN A 153 0.92 -29.82 8.89
N ASP A 154 0.35 -28.61 8.90
CA ASP A 154 0.81 -27.44 9.67
C ASP A 154 2.23 -26.98 9.32
N THR A 155 2.66 -27.21 8.07
CA THR A 155 3.92 -26.68 7.54
C THR A 155 3.64 -25.61 6.49
N VAL A 156 4.57 -24.66 6.35
CA VAL A 156 4.47 -23.56 5.39
C VAL A 156 4.38 -24.08 3.96
N ASP A 157 3.38 -23.62 3.21
CA ASP A 157 3.37 -23.69 1.76
C ASP A 157 4.28 -22.59 1.19
N TRP A 158 5.56 -22.93 1.06
CA TRP A 158 6.55 -22.00 0.51
C TRP A 158 6.24 -21.59 -0.92
N GLN A 159 5.53 -22.43 -1.67
CA GLN A 159 5.17 -22.06 -3.04
C GLN A 159 4.16 -20.92 -3.05
N ASN A 160 3.09 -21.02 -2.26
CA ASN A 160 2.14 -19.90 -2.13
C ASN A 160 2.81 -18.66 -1.52
N THR A 161 3.77 -18.87 -0.60
CA THR A 161 4.56 -17.77 -0.01
C THR A 161 5.40 -17.05 -1.06
N PHE A 162 6.02 -17.77 -2.01
CA PHE A 162 6.73 -17.13 -3.13
C PHE A 162 5.77 -16.41 -4.08
N MET A 163 4.61 -17.01 -4.38
CA MET A 163 3.59 -16.40 -5.23
C MET A 163 3.11 -15.07 -4.66
N PHE A 164 2.79 -15.01 -3.37
CA PHE A 164 2.42 -13.78 -2.66
C PHE A 164 3.59 -12.80 -2.51
N GLY A 165 4.78 -13.31 -2.16
CA GLY A 165 5.94 -12.48 -1.86
C GLY A 165 6.45 -11.68 -3.06
N TYR A 166 6.52 -12.29 -4.24
CA TYR A 166 7.04 -11.62 -5.44
C TYR A 166 6.69 -12.29 -6.77
N GLN A 167 6.51 -13.62 -6.80
CA GLN A 167 6.52 -14.40 -8.04
C GLN A 167 5.23 -14.22 -8.84
N GLY A 168 4.05 -14.26 -8.19
CA GLY A 168 2.78 -14.18 -8.90
C GLY A 168 2.57 -12.86 -9.62
N ILE A 169 2.97 -11.75 -8.99
CA ILE A 169 2.91 -10.40 -9.58
C ILE A 169 3.90 -10.27 -10.76
N HIS A 170 5.11 -10.84 -10.63
CA HIS A 170 6.10 -10.82 -11.71
C HIS A 170 5.63 -11.61 -12.94
N GLU A 171 5.16 -12.84 -12.73
CA GLU A 171 4.67 -13.72 -13.81
C GLU A 171 3.46 -13.12 -14.51
N MET A 172 2.53 -12.53 -13.75
CA MET A 172 1.42 -11.76 -14.30
C MET A 172 1.87 -10.62 -15.21
N MET A 173 2.93 -9.91 -14.83
CA MET A 173 3.49 -8.82 -15.63
C MET A 173 4.13 -9.36 -16.91
N GLU A 174 4.99 -10.38 -16.82
CA GLU A 174 5.69 -10.93 -17.98
C GLU A 174 4.71 -11.48 -19.03
N ILE A 175 3.75 -12.29 -18.58
CA ILE A 175 2.71 -12.89 -19.42
C ILE A 175 1.81 -11.81 -20.01
N GLY A 176 1.39 -10.84 -19.20
CA GLY A 176 0.48 -9.78 -19.62
C GLY A 176 1.11 -8.82 -20.62
N ARG A 177 2.38 -8.48 -20.44
CA ARG A 177 3.16 -7.66 -21.38
C ARG A 177 3.30 -8.36 -22.74
N GLU A 178 3.59 -9.65 -22.75
CA GLU A 178 3.68 -10.41 -24.01
C GLU A 178 2.32 -10.61 -24.69
N LEU A 179 1.28 -10.93 -23.93
CA LEU A 179 -0.09 -10.97 -24.45
C LEU A 179 -0.48 -9.63 -25.08
N THR A 180 -0.13 -8.52 -24.43
CA THR A 180 -0.40 -7.17 -24.94
C THR A 180 0.28 -6.94 -26.29
N ARG A 181 1.55 -7.36 -26.45
CA ARG A 181 2.26 -7.27 -27.75
C ARG A 181 1.54 -8.03 -28.84
N ASN A 182 1.07 -9.24 -28.53
CA ASN A 182 0.40 -10.11 -29.49
C ASN A 182 -0.99 -9.61 -29.88
N VAL A 183 -1.78 -9.16 -28.90
CA VAL A 183 -3.15 -8.64 -29.11
C VAL A 183 -3.14 -7.37 -29.95
N TYR A 184 -2.27 -6.42 -29.64
CA TYR A 184 -2.25 -5.13 -30.35
C TYR A 184 -1.26 -5.09 -31.51
N ASN A 185 -0.53 -6.19 -31.76
CA ASN A 185 0.49 -6.32 -32.79
C ASN A 185 1.48 -5.14 -32.76
N THR A 186 2.05 -4.86 -31.58
CA THR A 186 2.94 -3.72 -31.37
C THR A 186 4.30 -3.88 -32.07
N GLY A 187 4.64 -5.09 -32.51
CA GLY A 187 5.92 -5.37 -33.15
C GLY A 187 7.10 -5.03 -32.23
N GLU A 188 8.02 -4.22 -32.72
CA GLU A 188 9.19 -3.75 -31.97
C GLU A 188 8.89 -2.51 -31.11
N ASP A 189 7.68 -1.94 -31.19
CA ASP A 189 7.32 -0.79 -30.39
C ASP A 189 7.37 -1.15 -28.89
N LYS A 190 7.82 -0.18 -28.09
CA LYS A 190 7.91 -0.35 -26.64
C LYS A 190 6.50 -0.45 -26.05
N VAL A 191 6.29 -1.47 -25.22
CA VAL A 191 5.15 -1.54 -24.31
C VAL A 191 5.65 -1.06 -22.95
N TYR A 192 5.19 0.12 -22.52
CA TYR A 192 5.54 0.67 -21.21
C TYR A 192 4.92 -0.18 -20.10
N THR A 193 5.72 -0.54 -19.11
CA THR A 193 5.28 -1.41 -18.01
C THR A 193 5.21 -0.62 -16.71
N TYR A 194 4.01 -0.55 -16.15
CA TYR A 194 3.73 0.20 -14.92
C TYR A 194 3.25 -0.72 -13.79
N TYR A 195 3.45 -0.27 -12.55
CA TYR A 195 2.85 -0.86 -11.36
C TYR A 195 2.08 0.21 -10.57
N GLN A 196 0.91 -0.13 -10.01
CA GLN A 196 0.19 0.75 -9.08
C GLN A 196 -0.58 -0.05 -8.02
N SER A 197 -0.28 0.19 -6.74
CA SER A 197 -1.10 -0.26 -5.61
C SER A 197 -0.71 0.44 -4.30
N CYS A 198 -1.41 0.13 -3.20
CA CYS A 198 -1.19 0.66 -1.85
C CYS A 198 -1.11 -0.46 -0.80
N SER A 199 -0.63 -0.18 0.42
CA SER A 199 -0.63 -1.15 1.54
C SER A 199 0.22 -2.39 1.26
N GLU A 200 -0.36 -3.59 1.31
CA GLU A 200 0.26 -4.82 0.86
C GLU A 200 0.71 -4.73 -0.61
N GLY A 201 -0.12 -4.18 -1.50
CA GLY A 201 0.31 -3.86 -2.85
C GLY A 201 1.44 -2.82 -2.90
N GLY A 202 1.52 -1.92 -1.93
CA GLY A 202 2.70 -1.07 -1.76
C GLY A 202 3.98 -1.89 -1.49
N ARG A 203 3.89 -2.93 -0.66
CA ARG A 203 4.98 -3.90 -0.43
C ARG A 203 5.29 -4.68 -1.70
N GLU A 204 4.28 -5.25 -2.37
CA GLU A 204 4.46 -5.99 -3.62
C GLU A 204 5.18 -5.15 -4.68
N GLY A 205 4.79 -3.87 -4.85
CA GLY A 205 5.46 -2.94 -5.76
C GLY A 205 6.94 -2.72 -5.40
N TRP A 206 7.27 -2.61 -4.11
CA TRP A 206 8.68 -2.58 -3.67
C TRP A 206 9.39 -3.91 -3.90
N SER A 207 8.70 -5.03 -3.76
CA SER A 207 9.25 -6.35 -4.05
C SER A 207 9.62 -6.47 -5.53
N GLN A 208 8.76 -5.98 -6.41
CA GLN A 208 9.04 -5.86 -7.84
C GLN A 208 10.22 -4.91 -8.10
N ALA A 209 10.25 -3.73 -7.49
CA ALA A 209 11.35 -2.77 -7.65
C ALA A 209 12.73 -3.35 -7.27
N GLN A 210 12.79 -4.07 -6.15
CA GLN A 210 14.03 -4.63 -5.59
C GLN A 210 14.53 -5.86 -6.37
N ARG A 211 13.63 -6.64 -6.99
CA ARG A 211 13.98 -7.92 -7.65
C ARG A 211 13.96 -7.86 -9.17
N TYR A 212 12.95 -7.18 -9.70
CA TYR A 212 12.59 -7.16 -11.13
C TYR A 212 12.51 -5.73 -11.66
N GLY A 213 13.19 -4.77 -11.02
CA GLY A 213 13.12 -3.36 -11.39
C GLY A 213 13.55 -3.06 -12.83
N PHE A 214 14.21 -4.00 -13.52
CA PHE A 214 14.55 -3.89 -14.94
C PHE A 214 13.36 -4.08 -15.88
N ASP A 215 12.25 -4.64 -15.40
CA ASP A 215 11.03 -4.87 -16.18
C ASP A 215 10.03 -3.71 -16.13
N TYR A 216 10.24 -2.76 -15.21
CA TYR A 216 9.29 -1.67 -14.94
C TYR A 216 9.85 -0.32 -15.36
N ASP A 217 9.02 0.44 -16.07
CA ASP A 217 9.30 1.82 -16.43
C ASP A 217 8.85 2.79 -15.32
N GLY A 218 7.74 2.48 -14.64
CA GLY A 218 7.20 3.30 -13.56
C GLY A 218 6.47 2.48 -12.49
N ILE A 219 6.78 2.71 -11.22
CA ILE A 219 6.18 2.04 -10.06
C ILE A 219 5.56 3.09 -9.14
N ILE A 220 4.25 2.97 -8.90
CA ILE A 220 3.48 3.80 -7.97
C ILE A 220 3.15 2.96 -6.75
N VAL A 221 3.62 3.37 -5.58
CA VAL A 221 3.43 2.63 -4.32
C VAL A 221 2.91 3.56 -3.24
N GLY A 222 1.74 3.22 -2.71
CA GLY A 222 1.14 3.88 -1.56
C GLY A 222 1.40 3.10 -0.26
N ALA A 223 1.69 3.80 0.84
CA ALA A 223 1.72 3.26 2.21
C ALA A 223 2.21 1.79 2.35
N PRO A 224 3.45 1.47 1.90
CA PRO A 224 3.88 0.09 1.71
C PRO A 224 4.09 -0.68 3.02
N ALA A 225 3.51 -1.89 3.11
CA ALA A 225 3.66 -2.82 4.24
C ALA A 225 4.99 -3.62 4.23
N PHE A 226 6.09 -3.01 3.78
CA PHE A 226 7.42 -3.62 3.85
C PHE A 226 7.96 -3.75 5.29
N ARG A 227 9.07 -4.48 5.45
CA ARG A 227 9.47 -5.09 6.73
C ARG A 227 8.31 -5.90 7.31
N PHE A 228 7.67 -6.71 6.47
CA PHE A 228 6.34 -7.28 6.69
C PHE A 228 6.15 -7.86 8.10
N ALA A 229 7.09 -8.66 8.62
CA ALA A 229 7.00 -9.17 9.98
C ALA A 229 6.96 -8.06 11.06
N HIS A 230 7.80 -7.03 10.93
CA HIS A 230 7.77 -5.88 11.84
C HIS A 230 6.44 -5.15 11.72
N GLN A 231 5.96 -4.90 10.50
CA GLN A 231 4.70 -4.23 10.27
C GLN A 231 3.51 -5.00 10.87
N GLN A 232 3.35 -6.29 10.53
CA GLN A 232 2.23 -7.08 11.02
C GLN A 232 2.23 -7.19 12.56
N ILE A 233 3.40 -7.42 13.15
CA ILE A 233 3.53 -7.53 14.61
C ILE A 233 3.35 -6.17 15.30
N ASN A 234 3.59 -5.05 14.61
CA ASN A 234 3.43 -3.71 15.16
C ASN A 234 1.99 -3.45 15.60
N HIS A 235 1.00 -4.06 14.94
CA HIS A 235 -0.41 -3.95 15.33
C HIS A 235 -0.69 -4.49 16.75
N LEU A 236 0.18 -5.37 17.29
CA LEU A 236 0.09 -5.82 18.69
C LEU A 236 0.72 -4.87 19.71
N VAL A 237 1.52 -3.88 19.28
CA VAL A 237 2.21 -2.96 20.20
C VAL A 237 1.19 -2.21 21.08
N PRO A 238 0.13 -1.58 20.52
CA PRO A 238 -0.99 -1.03 21.29
C PRO A 238 -1.59 -1.96 22.35
N ASN A 239 -1.87 -3.20 21.98
CA ASN A 239 -2.46 -4.19 22.86
C ASN A 239 -1.52 -4.55 24.02
N VAL A 240 -0.21 -4.67 23.77
CA VAL A 240 0.78 -4.93 24.81
C VAL A 240 1.02 -3.70 25.71
N VAL A 241 0.98 -2.48 25.16
CA VAL A 241 1.11 -1.25 25.96
C VAL A 241 -0.08 -1.09 26.91
N THR A 242 -1.32 -1.25 26.42
CA THR A 242 -2.54 -1.18 27.26
C THR A 242 -2.54 -2.25 28.35
N GLN A 243 -2.15 -3.49 28.01
CA GLN A 243 -1.98 -4.56 28.99
C GLN A 243 -0.90 -4.23 30.04
N THR A 244 0.26 -3.74 29.60
CA THR A 244 1.40 -3.41 30.50
C THR A 244 1.04 -2.28 31.45
N MET A 245 0.30 -1.28 30.97
CA MET A 245 -0.22 -0.19 31.79
C MET A 245 -1.43 -0.61 32.65
N ASN A 246 -2.03 -1.77 32.37
CA ASN A 246 -3.30 -2.20 32.92
C ASN A 246 -4.38 -1.10 32.80
N TYR A 247 -4.44 -0.49 31.61
CA TYR A 247 -5.34 0.61 31.28
C TYR A 247 -5.98 0.37 29.92
N TYR A 248 -7.29 0.23 29.90
CA TYR A 248 -8.10 -0.06 28.72
C TYR A 248 -9.04 1.13 28.49
N PRO A 249 -8.62 2.11 27.66
CA PRO A 249 -9.38 3.35 27.49
C PRO A 249 -10.73 3.11 26.79
N PRO A 250 -11.77 3.89 27.13
CA PRO A 250 -12.95 4.03 26.27
C PRO A 250 -12.55 4.69 24.93
N PRO A 251 -13.03 4.20 23.77
CA PRO A 251 -12.68 4.78 22.46
C PRO A 251 -12.95 6.28 22.35
N CYS A 252 -14.00 6.79 22.98
CA CYS A 252 -14.34 8.22 22.97
C CYS A 252 -13.25 9.12 23.59
N GLU A 253 -12.52 8.61 24.59
CA GLU A 253 -11.42 9.37 25.20
C GLU A 253 -10.26 9.53 24.23
N LEU A 254 -9.96 8.48 23.44
CA LEU A 254 -8.92 8.52 22.41
C LEU A 254 -9.33 9.41 21.23
N GLU A 255 -10.59 9.33 20.78
CA GLU A 255 -11.16 10.19 19.73
C GLU A 255 -11.01 11.68 20.07
N VAL A 256 -11.29 12.07 21.32
CA VAL A 256 -11.09 13.45 21.76
C VAL A 256 -9.63 13.85 21.82
N ILE A 257 -8.71 12.93 22.15
CA ILE A 257 -7.27 13.21 22.09
C ILE A 257 -6.83 13.46 20.65
N VAL A 258 -7.28 12.66 19.69
CA VAL A 258 -6.99 12.85 18.25
C VAL A 258 -7.51 14.21 17.79
N ASN A 259 -8.80 14.48 17.99
CA ASN A 259 -9.43 15.72 17.57
C ASN A 259 -8.80 16.97 18.19
N ALA A 260 -8.46 16.93 19.48
CA ALA A 260 -7.78 18.04 20.14
C ALA A 260 -6.33 18.20 19.65
N THR A 261 -5.66 17.10 19.27
CA THR A 261 -4.32 17.15 18.65
C THR A 261 -4.38 17.78 17.27
N ILE A 262 -5.35 17.40 16.43
CA ILE A 262 -5.59 18.01 15.10
C ILE A 262 -5.82 19.51 15.26
N ALA A 263 -6.75 19.92 16.12
CA ALA A 263 -7.05 21.33 16.34
C ALA A 263 -5.84 22.14 16.86
N ALA A 264 -4.97 21.53 17.67
CA ALA A 264 -3.78 22.20 18.19
C ALA A 264 -2.64 22.28 17.17
N CYS A 265 -2.53 21.29 16.29
CA CYS A 265 -1.39 21.15 15.37
C CYS A 265 -1.66 21.66 13.95
N ASP A 266 -2.92 21.75 13.52
CA ASP A 266 -3.34 22.28 12.22
C ASP A 266 -2.67 23.62 11.88
N PRO A 267 -2.74 24.68 12.73
CA PRO A 267 -2.16 25.98 12.39
C PRO A 267 -0.62 26.02 12.27
N LEU A 268 0.09 24.96 12.66
CA LEU A 268 1.55 24.96 12.75
C LEU A 268 2.24 25.04 11.38
N ASP A 269 1.57 24.63 10.31
CA ASP A 269 2.10 24.75 8.95
C ASP A 269 1.83 26.12 8.31
N GLY A 270 1.12 27.02 8.99
CA GLY A 270 0.77 28.36 8.49
C GLY A 270 -0.57 28.45 7.77
N ARG A 271 -1.33 27.34 7.69
CA ARG A 271 -2.71 27.25 7.24
C ARG A 271 -3.54 26.60 8.36
N ALA A 272 -4.79 27.02 8.51
CA ALA A 272 -5.71 26.47 9.50
C ALA A 272 -6.95 25.98 8.75
N ASP A 273 -6.89 24.73 8.29
CA ASP A 273 -7.93 24.08 7.50
C ASP A 273 -8.35 22.73 8.09
N GLY A 274 -7.98 22.45 9.34
CA GLY A 274 -8.27 21.20 10.01
C GLY A 274 -7.40 20.04 9.53
N VAL A 275 -6.21 20.32 8.98
CA VAL A 275 -5.28 19.31 8.46
C VAL A 275 -3.91 19.48 9.11
N ILE A 276 -3.36 18.39 9.65
CA ILE A 276 -1.97 18.39 10.10
C ILE A 276 -1.07 18.09 8.89
N ALA A 277 -0.57 19.12 8.20
CA ALA A 277 0.45 18.92 7.17
C ALA A 277 1.88 18.81 7.70
N ARG A 278 2.06 19.02 9.01
CA ARG A 278 3.36 19.05 9.70
C ARG A 278 3.31 18.34 11.06
N SER A 279 3.14 17.02 11.04
CA SER A 279 3.20 16.19 12.26
C SER A 279 4.57 16.30 12.97
N ASP A 280 5.63 16.64 12.24
CA ASP A 280 6.93 17.01 12.81
C ASP A 280 6.88 18.25 13.70
N LEU A 281 6.17 19.31 13.27
CA LEU A 281 5.97 20.50 14.09
C LEU A 281 5.06 20.20 15.28
N CYS A 282 4.06 19.33 15.08
CA CYS A 282 3.22 18.82 16.17
C CYS A 282 4.09 18.16 17.27
N LYS A 283 5.00 17.25 16.89
CA LYS A 283 5.96 16.63 17.83
C LYS A 283 6.85 17.63 18.56
N LEU A 284 7.27 18.71 17.88
CA LEU A 284 8.18 19.70 18.45
C LEU A 284 7.49 20.73 19.36
N HIS A 285 6.21 21.03 19.13
CA HIS A 285 5.56 22.19 19.71
C HIS A 285 4.31 21.89 20.52
N PHE A 286 3.65 20.76 20.30
CA PHE A 286 2.44 20.40 21.02
C PHE A 286 2.74 19.56 22.25
N ASN A 287 2.21 19.98 23.40
CA ASN A 287 2.34 19.26 24.66
C ASN A 287 1.05 18.49 24.96
N LEU A 288 1.03 17.19 24.69
CA LEU A 288 -0.12 16.31 24.97
C LEU A 288 -0.64 16.37 26.41
N THR A 289 0.20 16.69 27.41
CA THR A 289 -0.26 16.80 28.81
C THR A 289 -1.21 17.98 29.02
N SER A 290 -1.32 18.92 28.08
CA SER A 290 -2.32 19.99 28.15
C SER A 290 -3.75 19.49 27.96
N LEU A 291 -3.94 18.26 27.46
CA LEU A 291 -5.26 17.67 27.26
C LEU A 291 -5.86 17.07 28.53
N ILE A 292 -5.06 16.83 29.57
CA ILE A 292 -5.55 16.24 30.83
C ILE A 292 -6.65 17.12 31.43
N GLY A 293 -7.80 16.53 31.68
CA GLY A 293 -9.00 17.20 32.19
C GLY A 293 -9.95 17.75 31.11
N ALA A 294 -9.62 17.64 29.82
CA ALA A 294 -10.51 18.03 28.73
C ALA A 294 -11.78 17.15 28.76
N PRO A 295 -13.00 17.73 28.79
CA PRO A 295 -14.22 16.96 28.86
C PRO A 295 -14.54 16.31 27.52
N TYR A 296 -15.09 15.10 27.55
CA TYR A 296 -15.59 14.40 26.38
C TYR A 296 -16.99 13.81 26.61
N TYR A 297 -17.73 13.65 25.51
CA TYR A 297 -19.00 12.95 25.47
C TYR A 297 -19.19 12.31 24.10
N CYS A 298 -19.51 11.02 24.08
CA CYS A 298 -19.96 10.29 22.89
C CYS A 298 -21.29 9.61 23.20
N ALA A 299 -22.21 9.68 22.23
CA ALA A 299 -23.49 8.99 22.34
C ALA A 299 -23.29 7.47 22.34
N ALA A 300 -24.29 6.74 22.87
CA ALA A 300 -24.29 5.29 22.76
C ALA A 300 -24.31 4.85 21.29
N SER A 301 -23.52 3.84 20.95
CA SER A 301 -23.51 3.23 19.61
C SER A 301 -24.22 1.88 19.65
N SER A 302 -25.04 1.60 18.63
CA SER A 302 -25.69 0.29 18.48
C SER A 302 -24.75 -0.83 18.02
N GLY A 303 -23.44 -0.54 17.90
CA GLY A 303 -22.50 -1.40 17.21
C GLY A 303 -22.59 -1.18 15.70
N GLY A 304 -21.43 -1.13 15.07
CA GLY A 304 -21.24 -0.78 13.67
C GLY A 304 -19.75 -0.61 13.40
N SER A 305 -19.32 -0.82 12.15
CA SER A 305 -17.95 -0.59 11.70
C SER A 305 -17.52 0.82 12.11
N GLY A 306 -16.42 0.94 12.87
CA GLY A 306 -15.73 2.23 13.02
C GLY A 306 -15.51 2.86 11.64
N LEU A 307 -15.56 4.20 11.60
CA LEU A 307 -15.57 5.08 10.42
C LEU A 307 -14.78 4.52 9.22
N GLY A 308 -15.47 3.72 8.41
CA GLY A 308 -14.87 2.70 7.54
C GLY A 308 -13.81 3.20 6.57
N LEU A 309 -12.67 2.50 6.58
CA LEU A 309 -11.75 2.39 5.44
C LEU A 309 -11.58 0.95 4.92
N GLY A 310 -12.38 -0.03 5.39
CA GLY A 310 -12.48 -1.35 4.74
C GLY A 310 -11.30 -2.31 4.92
N PHE A 311 -10.25 -1.96 5.67
CA PHE A 311 -8.98 -2.71 5.69
C PHE A 311 -8.87 -3.91 6.64
N SER A 312 -9.96 -4.58 7.03
CA SER A 312 -9.80 -5.75 7.91
C SER A 312 -11.04 -6.61 8.11
N LYS A 313 -10.79 -7.89 8.37
CA LYS A 313 -11.58 -8.77 9.25
C LYS A 313 -11.65 -8.21 10.69
N ARG A 314 -11.80 -6.88 10.88
CA ARG A 314 -11.87 -6.21 12.18
C ARG A 314 -13.21 -6.60 12.80
N GLN A 315 -13.15 -7.05 14.05
CA GLN A 315 -14.34 -7.41 14.79
C GLN A 315 -15.32 -6.24 14.77
N SER A 316 -16.58 -6.53 14.46
CA SER A 316 -17.66 -5.56 14.65
C SER A 316 -17.53 -4.97 16.05
N MET A 317 -17.29 -3.66 16.17
CA MET A 317 -17.43 -2.96 17.45
C MET A 317 -18.80 -3.32 18.00
N GLY A 318 -18.83 -3.99 19.14
CA GLY A 318 -20.08 -4.29 19.84
C GLY A 318 -20.83 -3.00 20.18
N ALA A 319 -22.11 -3.10 20.54
CA ALA A 319 -22.83 -1.94 21.04
C ALA A 319 -22.11 -1.36 22.28
N THR A 320 -21.84 -0.05 22.25
CA THR A 320 -21.16 0.66 23.35
C THR A 320 -22.15 1.62 24.03
N PRO A 321 -22.07 1.79 25.36
CA PRO A 321 -22.92 2.74 26.08
C PRO A 321 -22.51 4.18 25.73
N ALA A 322 -23.30 5.16 26.19
CA ALA A 322 -22.87 6.55 26.13
C ALA A 322 -21.62 6.72 27.00
N GLN A 323 -20.59 7.38 26.46
CA GLN A 323 -19.31 7.58 27.10
C GLN A 323 -19.21 9.05 27.52
N ASN A 324 -18.86 9.32 28.76
CA ASN A 324 -18.61 10.68 29.25
C ASN A 324 -17.47 10.66 30.27
N GLY A 325 -16.69 11.73 30.29
CA GLY A 325 -15.56 11.82 31.20
C GLY A 325 -14.67 13.01 30.90
N THR A 326 -13.45 12.93 31.41
CA THR A 326 -12.37 13.85 31.08
C THR A 326 -11.14 13.06 30.70
N VAL A 327 -10.36 13.55 29.74
CA VAL A 327 -9.09 12.94 29.35
C VAL A 327 -8.20 12.77 30.60
N THR A 328 -7.80 11.54 30.84
CA THR A 328 -7.04 11.09 32.01
C THR A 328 -5.53 11.25 31.80
N ALA A 329 -4.76 11.21 32.89
CA ALA A 329 -3.30 11.21 32.80
C ALA A 329 -2.79 9.89 32.18
N GLU A 330 -3.50 8.79 32.45
CA GLU A 330 -3.23 7.45 31.92
C GLU A 330 -3.46 7.39 30.40
N ALA A 331 -4.53 8.00 29.86
CA ALA A 331 -4.74 8.10 28.41
C ALA A 331 -3.63 8.89 27.73
N VAL A 332 -3.23 10.03 28.30
CA VAL A 332 -2.12 10.82 27.76
C VAL A 332 -0.81 10.03 27.82
N GLN A 333 -0.55 9.32 28.91
CA GLN A 333 0.64 8.48 29.04
C GLN A 333 0.64 7.32 28.01
N LEU A 334 -0.52 6.71 27.76
CA LEU A 334 -0.69 5.67 26.75
C LEU A 334 -0.33 6.23 25.36
N VAL A 335 -0.95 7.34 24.97
CA VAL A 335 -0.69 7.99 23.67
C VAL A 335 0.77 8.41 23.53
N GLN A 336 1.39 8.99 24.57
CA GLN A 336 2.81 9.33 24.56
C GLN A 336 3.71 8.10 24.40
N THR A 337 3.36 6.98 25.03
CA THR A 337 4.10 5.72 24.91
C THR A 337 4.01 5.16 23.49
N LEU A 338 2.82 5.20 22.89
CA LEU A 338 2.61 4.75 21.52
C LEU A 338 3.38 5.62 20.52
N LEU A 339 3.25 6.95 20.61
CA LEU A 339 3.96 7.88 19.71
C LEU A 339 5.50 7.80 19.80
N ALA A 340 6.04 7.27 20.91
CA ALA A 340 7.47 6.99 21.04
C ALA A 340 7.93 5.74 20.27
N GLY A 341 7.00 4.91 19.79
CA GLY A 341 7.26 3.63 19.15
C GLY A 341 7.68 2.53 20.13
N LEU A 342 7.80 1.31 19.62
CA LEU A 342 8.20 0.15 20.42
C LEU A 342 9.65 0.31 20.87
N LYS A 343 9.84 0.33 22.19
CA LYS A 343 11.16 0.25 22.84
C LYS A 343 11.27 -1.01 23.67
N ASP A 344 12.41 -1.67 23.58
CA ASP A 344 12.68 -2.86 24.37
C ASP A 344 12.95 -2.54 25.85
N SER A 345 13.17 -3.56 26.69
CA SER A 345 13.41 -3.33 28.14
C SER A 345 14.69 -2.54 28.47
N GLN A 346 15.58 -2.35 27.49
CA GLN A 346 16.79 -1.54 27.63
C GLN A 346 16.60 -0.11 27.11
N GLY A 347 15.40 0.23 26.62
CA GLY A 347 15.07 1.53 26.05
C GLY A 347 15.54 1.72 24.61
N ARG A 348 15.98 0.65 23.93
CA ARG A 348 16.41 0.66 22.53
C ARG A 348 15.20 0.62 21.60
N GLN A 349 15.26 1.34 20.49
CA GLN A 349 14.17 1.42 19.53
C GLN A 349 14.11 0.12 18.71
N ALA A 350 12.97 -0.55 18.75
CA ALA A 350 12.70 -1.71 17.92
C ALA A 350 11.88 -1.33 16.69
N TYR A 351 10.78 -0.58 16.85
CA TYR A 351 9.96 -0.19 15.70
C TYR A 351 9.16 1.08 15.93
N LEU A 352 8.44 1.51 14.90
CA LEU A 352 7.78 2.82 14.80
C LEU A 352 6.30 2.74 15.17
N TYR A 353 5.68 3.91 15.36
CA TYR A 353 4.23 4.04 15.48
C TYR A 353 3.72 5.18 14.59
N TYR A 354 2.40 5.34 14.54
CA TYR A 354 1.72 6.34 13.73
C TYR A 354 2.08 7.77 14.13
N GLN A 355 1.89 8.73 13.22
CA GLN A 355 2.14 10.14 13.50
C GLN A 355 1.02 10.76 14.32
N PRO A 356 1.28 11.87 15.04
CA PRO A 356 0.22 12.66 15.65
C PRO A 356 -0.90 13.01 14.67
N GLY A 357 -2.15 12.81 15.11
CA GLY A 357 -3.37 13.03 14.32
C GLY A 357 -3.83 11.81 13.51
N ALA A 358 -3.09 10.70 13.52
CA ALA A 358 -3.62 9.40 13.13
C ALA A 358 -4.53 8.84 14.23
N ASP A 359 -5.55 8.09 13.82
CA ASP A 359 -6.44 7.39 14.74
C ASP A 359 -5.73 6.24 15.47
N PHE A 360 -6.34 5.80 16.57
CA PHE A 360 -5.82 4.77 17.47
C PHE A 360 -6.52 3.42 17.26
N ASP A 361 -6.77 3.05 16.01
CA ASP A 361 -7.55 1.86 15.64
C ASP A 361 -7.04 0.56 16.31
N ASP A 362 -5.73 0.38 16.41
CA ASP A 362 -5.14 -0.83 17.00
C ASP A 362 -5.19 -0.86 18.54
N VAL A 363 -5.59 0.24 19.18
CA VAL A 363 -5.80 0.37 20.63
C VAL A 363 -7.23 -0.09 21.03
N GLU A 364 -8.00 -0.66 20.10
CA GLU A 364 -9.40 -1.00 20.31
C GLU A 364 -9.63 -1.86 21.57
N THR A 365 -10.65 -1.48 22.34
CA THR A 365 -11.07 -2.19 23.56
C THR A 365 -12.46 -2.77 23.39
N THR A 366 -12.71 -3.93 23.99
CA THR A 366 -14.04 -4.56 23.99
C THR A 366 -14.79 -4.17 25.26
N TYR A 367 -16.01 -3.67 25.09
CA TYR A 367 -16.92 -3.34 26.19
C TYR A 367 -17.72 -4.57 26.67
N ASP A 368 -17.64 -4.89 27.96
CA ASP A 368 -18.47 -5.90 28.60
C ASP A 368 -19.63 -5.24 29.35
N SER A 369 -20.84 -5.41 28.80
CA SER A 369 -22.08 -4.89 29.38
C SER A 369 -22.49 -5.52 30.72
N GLN A 370 -21.96 -6.69 31.08
CA GLN A 370 -22.26 -7.37 32.34
C GLN A 370 -21.44 -6.80 33.49
N THR A 371 -20.19 -6.42 33.22
CA THR A 371 -19.26 -5.87 34.21
C THR A 371 -19.12 -4.35 34.14
N ASP A 372 -19.68 -3.71 33.11
CA ASP A 372 -19.58 -2.27 32.83
C ASP A 372 -18.10 -1.82 32.73
N SER A 373 -17.32 -2.59 31.97
CA SER A 373 -15.87 -2.40 31.88
C SER A 373 -15.33 -2.64 30.47
N TRP A 374 -14.25 -1.93 30.15
CA TRP A 374 -13.46 -2.15 28.94
C TRP A 374 -12.37 -3.19 29.19
N SER A 375 -12.10 -3.99 28.18
CA SER A 375 -11.09 -5.06 28.20
C SER A 375 -10.30 -5.10 26.90
N LEU A 376 -9.19 -5.83 26.92
CA LEU A 376 -8.32 -5.99 25.77
C LEU A 376 -9.07 -6.60 24.57
N SER A 377 -8.95 -5.98 23.40
CA SER A 377 -9.20 -6.63 22.11
C SER A 377 -7.85 -6.94 21.47
N ILE A 378 -7.52 -8.21 21.22
CA ILE A 378 -6.26 -8.55 20.54
C ILE A 378 -6.46 -8.26 19.05
N ASP A 379 -5.58 -7.43 18.49
CA ASP A 379 -5.61 -7.12 17.07
C ASP A 379 -5.49 -8.40 16.22
N GLY A 380 -6.39 -8.50 15.24
CA GLY A 380 -6.49 -9.66 14.36
C GLY A 380 -5.25 -9.82 13.47
N ASN A 381 -4.73 -8.73 12.91
CA ASN A 381 -3.62 -8.77 11.97
C ASN A 381 -2.34 -9.25 12.65
N GLY A 382 -1.98 -8.61 13.77
CA GLY A 382 -0.76 -8.94 14.49
C GLY A 382 -0.88 -10.25 15.27
N GLY A 383 -2.04 -10.53 15.87
CA GLY A 383 -2.30 -11.80 16.55
C GLY A 383 -2.28 -12.98 15.60
N GLU A 384 -2.89 -12.84 14.41
CA GLU A 384 -2.82 -13.85 13.36
C GLU A 384 -1.38 -14.04 12.87
N PHE A 385 -0.63 -12.96 12.65
CA PHE A 385 0.75 -13.08 12.19
C PHE A 385 1.60 -13.93 13.16
N VAL A 386 1.49 -13.69 14.46
CA VAL A 386 2.21 -14.50 15.45
C VAL A 386 1.69 -15.94 15.48
N ALA A 387 0.37 -16.15 15.54
CA ALA A 387 -0.20 -17.49 15.68
C ALA A 387 -0.02 -18.35 14.42
N ARG A 388 -0.40 -17.82 13.26
CA ARG A 388 -0.38 -18.51 11.97
C ARG A 388 1.01 -18.50 11.34
N PHE A 389 1.67 -17.35 11.27
CA PHE A 389 2.92 -17.22 10.51
C PHE A 389 4.18 -17.48 11.35
N LEU A 390 4.17 -17.28 12.68
CA LEU A 390 5.34 -17.63 13.50
C LEU A 390 5.19 -18.99 14.18
N ASN A 391 4.04 -19.26 14.79
CA ASN A 391 3.81 -20.49 15.53
C ASN A 391 3.28 -21.65 14.66
N LEU A 392 2.93 -21.38 13.39
CA LEU A 392 2.39 -22.36 12.43
C LEU A 392 1.11 -23.03 12.94
N GLN A 393 0.19 -22.23 13.47
CA GLN A 393 -1.11 -22.68 13.96
C GLN A 393 -2.21 -22.15 13.05
N ASP A 394 -3.09 -23.03 12.57
CA ASP A 394 -4.25 -22.61 11.77
C ASP A 394 -5.36 -22.02 12.65
N VAL A 395 -5.10 -20.82 13.18
CA VAL A 395 -6.00 -20.02 14.01
C VAL A 395 -5.92 -18.56 13.57
N SER A 396 -7.01 -17.82 13.77
CA SER A 396 -7.14 -16.44 13.29
C SER A 396 -6.55 -15.37 14.22
N SER A 397 -6.05 -15.75 15.41
CA SER A 397 -5.35 -14.86 16.34
C SER A 397 -4.74 -15.63 17.52
N LEU A 398 -3.89 -14.97 18.30
CA LEU A 398 -3.46 -15.43 19.63
C LEU A 398 -4.66 -15.51 20.58
N SER A 399 -4.66 -16.49 21.49
CA SER A 399 -5.73 -16.65 22.49
C SER A 399 -5.56 -15.76 23.72
N SER A 400 -4.34 -15.34 24.05
CA SER A 400 -4.04 -14.34 25.08
C SER A 400 -2.69 -13.67 24.82
N LEU A 401 -2.47 -12.51 25.46
CA LEU A 401 -1.17 -11.84 25.53
C LEU A 401 -0.49 -12.06 26.90
N ASP A 402 -0.85 -13.11 27.63
CA ASP A 402 -0.27 -13.41 28.94
C ASP A 402 1.25 -13.59 28.84
N ASN A 403 2.00 -12.85 29.66
CA ASN A 403 3.47 -12.82 29.66
C ASN A 403 4.11 -12.28 28.37
N VAL A 404 3.33 -11.67 27.46
CA VAL A 404 3.88 -10.94 26.32
C VAL A 404 4.38 -9.58 26.81
N THR A 405 5.63 -9.28 26.50
CA THR A 405 6.32 -8.04 26.86
C THR A 405 6.81 -7.30 25.61
N TYR A 406 7.30 -6.06 25.76
CA TYR A 406 7.95 -5.35 24.66
C TYR A 406 9.14 -6.13 24.06
N ASP A 407 9.88 -6.86 24.90
CA ASP A 407 10.96 -7.75 24.44
C ASP A 407 10.40 -8.92 23.61
N THR A 408 9.26 -9.50 24.02
CA THR A 408 8.59 -10.57 23.28
C THR A 408 8.17 -10.11 21.89
N ILE A 409 7.57 -8.91 21.79
CA ILE A 409 7.19 -8.31 20.51
C ILE A 409 8.42 -8.11 19.62
N ARG A 410 9.49 -7.51 20.15
CA ARG A 410 10.77 -7.33 19.44
C ARG A 410 11.38 -8.65 18.97
N ASP A 411 11.31 -9.70 19.79
CA ASP A 411 11.81 -11.03 19.45
C ASP A 411 10.98 -11.71 18.36
N TRP A 412 9.65 -11.55 18.37
CA TRP A 412 8.79 -12.02 17.28
C TRP A 412 9.08 -11.31 15.97
N MET A 413 9.32 -9.98 15.99
CA MET A 413 9.74 -9.23 14.81
C MET A 413 11.06 -9.78 14.23
N GLN A 414 12.05 -10.05 15.08
CA GLN A 414 13.32 -10.65 14.67
C GLN A 414 13.17 -12.08 14.14
N LEU A 415 12.26 -12.87 14.73
CA LEU A 415 11.96 -14.23 14.28
C LEU A 415 11.32 -14.21 12.89
N GLY A 416 10.26 -13.41 12.69
CA GLY A 416 9.60 -13.27 11.40
C GLY A 416 10.53 -12.71 10.32
N TRP A 417 11.40 -11.75 10.69
CA TRP A 417 12.48 -11.29 9.82
C TRP A 417 13.36 -12.47 9.36
N THR A 418 13.81 -13.30 10.29
CA THR A 418 14.67 -14.46 9.97
C THR A 418 13.95 -15.50 9.10
N MET A 419 12.66 -15.74 9.35
CA MET A 419 11.88 -16.73 8.62
C MET A 419 11.54 -16.31 7.19
N TYR A 420 11.29 -15.01 6.97
CA TYR A 420 10.71 -14.50 5.72
C TYR A 420 11.61 -13.52 4.97
N GLU A 421 12.92 -13.55 5.25
CA GLU A 421 13.89 -12.59 4.72
C GLU A 421 13.88 -12.51 3.19
N ASP A 422 13.86 -13.66 2.54
CA ASP A 422 13.90 -13.79 1.08
C ASP A 422 12.51 -13.80 0.43
N THR A 423 11.45 -13.56 1.20
CA THR A 423 10.06 -13.60 0.72
C THR A 423 9.31 -12.32 1.06
N LEU A 424 8.79 -12.20 2.28
CA LEU A 424 7.83 -11.14 2.64
C LEU A 424 8.53 -9.84 3.06
N MET A 425 9.75 -9.89 3.57
CA MET A 425 10.36 -8.74 4.25
C MET A 425 10.56 -7.48 3.38
N THR A 426 10.92 -7.62 2.10
CA THR A 426 10.89 -6.52 1.10
C THR A 426 11.61 -5.23 1.52
N HIS A 427 12.82 -5.33 2.06
CA HIS A 427 13.53 -4.20 2.69
C HIS A 427 14.92 -3.92 2.09
N ASN A 428 15.25 -4.48 0.93
CA ASN A 428 16.55 -4.24 0.29
C ASN A 428 16.66 -2.80 -0.24
N PRO A 429 17.56 -1.95 0.28
CA PRO A 429 17.68 -0.55 -0.12
C PRO A 429 18.48 -0.32 -1.41
N ASP A 430 19.12 -1.34 -1.99
CA ASP A 430 19.85 -1.19 -3.25
C ASP A 430 18.90 -1.29 -4.46
N LEU A 431 18.64 -0.14 -5.10
CA LEU A 431 17.79 -0.02 -6.28
C LEU A 431 18.60 0.17 -7.57
N SER A 432 19.88 -0.18 -7.58
CA SER A 432 20.79 0.04 -8.73
C SER A 432 20.26 -0.56 -10.03
N VAL A 433 19.63 -1.74 -9.97
CA VAL A 433 19.08 -2.42 -11.15
C VAL A 433 17.95 -1.61 -11.79
N LEU A 434 16.98 -1.15 -10.98
CA LEU A 434 15.89 -0.28 -11.45
C LEU A 434 16.41 1.04 -12.00
N GLN A 435 17.33 1.68 -11.26
CA GLN A 435 17.93 2.94 -11.67
C GLN A 435 18.64 2.81 -13.04
N GLN A 436 19.43 1.75 -13.24
CA GLN A 436 20.16 1.51 -14.49
C GLN A 436 19.23 1.19 -15.66
N ALA A 437 18.09 0.55 -15.39
CA ALA A 437 17.04 0.33 -16.39
C ALA A 437 16.26 1.61 -16.75
N GLY A 438 16.44 2.69 -15.98
CA GLY A 438 15.76 3.97 -16.19
C GLY A 438 14.38 4.07 -15.54
N GLY A 439 13.98 3.07 -14.75
CA GLY A 439 12.69 3.02 -14.08
C GLY A 439 12.49 4.16 -13.07
N LYS A 440 11.23 4.52 -12.83
CA LYS A 440 10.82 5.59 -11.90
C LYS A 440 9.96 5.04 -10.77
N ILE A 441 10.08 5.60 -9.58
CA ILE A 441 9.30 5.25 -8.39
C ILE A 441 8.65 6.52 -7.83
N LEU A 442 7.32 6.51 -7.79
CA LEU A 442 6.49 7.49 -7.10
C LEU A 442 5.92 6.79 -5.86
N HIS A 443 6.46 7.14 -4.71
CA HIS A 443 6.02 6.63 -3.41
C HIS A 443 5.22 7.72 -2.71
N PHE A 444 3.99 7.42 -2.31
CA PHE A 444 3.20 8.30 -1.45
C PHE A 444 2.78 7.58 -0.17
N HIS A 445 2.60 8.32 0.92
CA HIS A 445 2.13 7.74 2.18
C HIS A 445 1.30 8.79 2.92
N GLY A 446 0.09 8.41 3.35
CA GLY A 446 -0.70 9.24 4.24
C GLY A 446 0.07 9.59 5.50
N GLU A 447 0.12 10.87 5.85
CA GLU A 447 0.86 11.28 7.04
C GLU A 447 0.17 10.88 8.34
N GLN A 448 -1.16 10.73 8.30
CA GLN A 448 -1.98 10.26 9.41
C GLN A 448 -2.53 8.87 9.13
N ASP A 449 -1.72 8.01 8.53
CA ASP A 449 -2.00 6.59 8.33
C ASP A 449 -2.08 5.86 9.68
N PRO A 450 -3.27 5.30 10.05
CA PRO A 450 -3.47 4.59 11.32
C PRO A 450 -3.22 3.08 11.19
N SER A 451 -2.51 2.63 10.16
CA SER A 451 -2.24 1.21 9.88
C SER A 451 -0.76 0.95 9.62
N VAL A 452 -0.16 1.65 8.66
CA VAL A 452 1.27 1.55 8.37
C VAL A 452 1.94 2.83 8.83
N PRO A 453 2.98 2.78 9.70
CA PRO A 453 3.65 4.01 10.12
C PRO A 453 4.29 4.73 8.94
N THR A 454 3.88 5.98 8.69
CA THR A 454 4.47 6.86 7.65
C THR A 454 5.99 7.00 7.79
N ALA A 455 6.49 7.00 9.04
CA ALA A 455 7.91 7.05 9.32
C ALA A 455 8.67 5.82 8.79
N SER A 456 8.00 4.67 8.57
CA SER A 456 8.60 3.50 7.92
C SER A 456 8.97 3.83 6.47
N SER A 457 8.12 4.56 5.74
CA SER A 457 8.44 5.07 4.41
C SER A 457 9.61 6.03 4.37
N VAL A 458 9.67 6.95 5.34
CA VAL A 458 10.80 7.87 5.45
C VAL A 458 12.09 7.11 5.76
N HIS A 459 12.04 6.17 6.71
CA HIS A 459 13.20 5.36 7.06
C HIS A 459 13.78 4.61 5.87
N TYR A 460 12.95 3.96 5.07
CA TYR A 460 13.40 3.25 3.88
C TYR A 460 13.92 4.19 2.79
N TYR A 461 13.27 5.34 2.56
CA TYR A 461 13.78 6.36 1.64
C TYR A 461 15.20 6.80 2.03
N GLU A 462 15.41 7.07 3.33
CA GLU A 462 16.71 7.46 3.87
C GLU A 462 17.73 6.31 3.80
N ALA A 463 17.31 5.05 3.97
CA ALA A 463 18.16 3.88 3.78
C ALA A 463 18.64 3.76 2.34
N VAL A 464 17.73 3.83 1.35
CA VAL A 464 18.06 3.83 -0.08
C VAL A 464 19.03 4.97 -0.40
N ARG A 465 18.72 6.19 0.06
CA ARG A 465 19.58 7.38 -0.16
C ARG A 465 20.99 7.15 0.37
N LYS A 466 21.13 6.66 1.61
CA LYS A 466 22.43 6.41 2.24
C LYS A 466 23.19 5.26 1.58
N ILE A 467 22.52 4.21 1.14
CA ILE A 467 23.15 3.03 0.52
C ILE A 467 23.60 3.32 -0.91
N MET A 468 22.77 3.99 -1.71
CA MET A 468 23.10 4.31 -3.09
C MET A 468 24.06 5.50 -3.22
N PHE A 469 24.07 6.42 -2.24
CA PHE A 469 24.89 7.64 -2.26
C PHE A 469 25.65 7.88 -0.93
N PRO A 470 26.50 6.92 -0.48
CA PRO A 470 27.06 6.91 0.89
C PRO A 470 28.04 8.05 1.21
N ASN A 471 28.61 8.70 0.20
CA ASN A 471 29.63 9.75 0.37
C ASN A 471 29.13 11.16 0.00
N GLU A 472 27.82 11.31 -0.19
CA GLU A 472 27.21 12.57 -0.63
C GLU A 472 26.52 13.32 0.51
N THR A 473 26.40 14.64 0.37
CA THR A 473 25.62 15.45 1.32
C THR A 473 24.13 15.12 1.20
N LEU A 474 23.33 15.46 2.23
CA LEU A 474 21.87 15.26 2.18
C LEU A 474 21.26 15.86 0.92
N ASN A 475 21.62 17.11 0.58
CA ASN A 475 21.06 17.79 -0.59
C ASN A 475 21.46 17.12 -1.91
N THR A 476 22.75 16.77 -2.08
CA THR A 476 23.22 16.12 -3.31
C THR A 476 22.62 14.73 -3.48
N SER A 477 22.59 13.94 -2.42
CA SER A 477 22.03 12.57 -2.46
C SER A 477 20.52 12.55 -2.62
N ALA A 478 19.77 13.45 -1.98
CA ALA A 478 18.33 13.58 -2.16
C ALA A 478 17.98 14.01 -3.59
N ALA A 479 18.74 14.95 -4.17
CA ALA A 479 18.58 15.34 -5.57
C ALA A 479 18.86 14.17 -6.52
N ALA A 480 19.97 13.44 -6.32
CA ALA A 480 20.34 12.29 -7.14
C ALA A 480 19.32 11.14 -7.04
N LEU A 481 18.80 10.88 -5.84
CA LEU A 481 17.72 9.91 -5.64
C LEU A 481 16.44 10.36 -6.34
N GLY A 482 16.08 11.64 -6.22
CA GLY A 482 14.91 12.25 -6.84
C GLY A 482 14.86 12.21 -8.38
N GLU A 483 15.94 11.83 -9.06
CA GLU A 483 15.94 11.58 -10.51
C GLU A 483 15.16 10.31 -10.90
N PHE A 484 14.95 9.39 -9.95
CA PHE A 484 14.23 8.15 -10.19
C PHE A 484 13.35 7.66 -9.04
N TYR A 485 13.57 8.09 -7.79
CA TYR A 485 12.73 7.72 -6.65
C TYR A 485 12.35 8.95 -5.83
N ARG A 486 11.04 9.24 -5.75
CA ARG A 486 10.47 10.36 -4.99
C ARG A 486 9.45 9.84 -3.97
N LEU A 487 9.53 10.36 -2.73
CA LEU A 487 8.59 10.11 -1.64
C LEU A 487 7.75 11.37 -1.38
N TYR A 488 6.45 11.20 -1.24
CA TYR A 488 5.48 12.26 -0.90
C TYR A 488 4.72 11.86 0.36
N LEU A 489 4.81 12.69 1.40
CA LEU A 489 4.03 12.53 2.61
C LEU A 489 2.76 13.36 2.45
N VAL A 490 1.61 12.71 2.45
CA VAL A 490 0.32 13.32 2.08
C VAL A 490 -0.37 13.86 3.34
N PRO A 491 -0.50 15.19 3.50
CA PRO A 491 -1.16 15.80 4.65
C PRO A 491 -2.60 15.31 4.84
N GLY A 492 -2.99 14.99 6.06
CA GLY A 492 -4.35 14.58 6.43
C GLY A 492 -4.75 13.18 5.95
N MET A 493 -4.12 12.64 4.91
CA MET A 493 -4.47 11.35 4.32
C MET A 493 -4.25 10.20 5.33
N ALA A 494 -5.24 9.32 5.41
CA ALA A 494 -5.22 8.10 6.21
C ALA A 494 -4.57 6.93 5.44
N HIS A 495 -4.82 5.69 5.84
CA HIS A 495 -4.31 4.52 5.14
C HIS A 495 -4.93 4.41 3.76
N CYS A 496 -4.14 4.65 2.71
CA CYS A 496 -4.53 4.49 1.30
C CYS A 496 -5.78 5.27 0.86
N GLY A 497 -6.27 6.23 1.64
CA GLY A 497 -7.53 6.92 1.37
C GLY A 497 -7.66 8.26 2.10
N THR A 498 -8.76 8.95 1.79
CA THR A 498 -9.17 10.18 2.49
C THR A 498 -9.43 9.93 3.97
N ASN A 499 -9.34 10.98 4.79
CA ASN A 499 -9.56 10.90 6.24
C ASN A 499 -10.75 11.77 6.65
N SER A 500 -11.75 11.18 7.30
CA SER A 500 -12.92 11.92 7.79
C SER A 500 -12.61 12.87 8.94
N GLU A 501 -11.57 12.62 9.73
CA GLU A 501 -11.13 13.50 10.81
C GLU A 501 -10.37 14.73 10.28
N GLN A 502 -9.89 14.67 9.04
CA GLN A 502 -9.16 15.74 8.37
C GLN A 502 -9.66 15.91 6.92
N PRO A 503 -10.95 16.25 6.75
CA PRO A 503 -11.65 16.12 5.46
C PRO A 503 -11.11 17.08 4.38
N ASN A 504 -10.45 18.17 4.79
CA ASN A 504 -9.80 19.11 3.88
C ASN A 504 -8.41 18.65 3.40
N GLY A 505 -7.97 17.43 3.78
CA GLY A 505 -6.70 16.86 3.36
C GLY A 505 -6.65 16.58 1.85
N PRO A 506 -5.55 16.92 1.16
CA PRO A 506 -5.39 16.62 -0.25
C PRO A 506 -5.19 15.13 -0.50
N PHE A 507 -5.64 14.65 -1.66
CA PHE A 507 -5.45 13.25 -2.07
C PHE A 507 -4.93 13.14 -3.52
N PRO A 508 -3.82 12.41 -3.78
CA PRO A 508 -3.20 12.32 -5.11
C PRO A 508 -3.81 11.21 -5.98
N GLN A 509 -5.10 11.36 -6.33
CA GLN A 509 -5.89 10.34 -7.04
C GLN A 509 -5.39 10.00 -8.46
N THR A 510 -4.61 10.88 -9.10
CA THR A 510 -4.22 10.75 -10.52
C THR A 510 -2.73 10.44 -10.72
N ASN A 511 -2.12 9.71 -9.78
CA ASN A 511 -0.69 9.34 -9.82
C ASN A 511 -0.26 8.65 -11.12
N MET A 512 -1.14 7.87 -11.76
CA MET A 512 -0.85 7.25 -13.05
C MET A 512 -0.54 8.29 -14.14
N ALA A 513 -1.30 9.40 -14.20
CA ALA A 513 -1.03 10.48 -15.14
C ALA A 513 0.34 11.12 -14.89
N VAL A 514 0.68 11.36 -13.61
CA VAL A 514 1.96 11.93 -13.19
C VAL A 514 3.12 11.01 -13.55
N MET A 515 2.96 9.70 -13.33
CA MET A 515 3.98 8.70 -13.67
C MET A 515 4.20 8.59 -15.18
N ILE A 516 3.12 8.57 -15.97
CA ILE A 516 3.19 8.58 -17.43
C ILE A 516 3.96 9.81 -17.92
N ASP A 517 3.66 10.99 -17.39
CA ASP A 517 4.37 12.22 -17.76
C ASP A 517 5.86 12.19 -17.37
N TRP A 518 6.20 11.57 -16.23
CA TRP A 518 7.59 11.43 -15.82
C TRP A 518 8.37 10.45 -16.72
N VAL A 519 7.77 9.29 -17.00
CA VAL A 519 8.40 8.20 -17.76
C VAL A 519 8.46 8.49 -19.25
N GLU A 520 7.36 8.96 -19.84
CA GLU A 520 7.21 9.09 -21.29
C GLU A 520 7.60 10.48 -21.78
N ASN A 521 7.34 11.52 -20.98
CA ASN A 521 7.54 12.92 -21.37
C ASN A 521 8.71 13.61 -20.64
N GLY A 522 9.36 12.93 -19.68
CA GLY A 522 10.46 13.49 -18.90
C GLY A 522 10.06 14.63 -17.97
N VAL A 523 8.77 14.76 -17.64
CA VAL A 523 8.25 15.80 -16.74
C VAL A 523 8.42 15.33 -15.31
N VAL A 524 9.48 15.81 -14.67
CA VAL A 524 9.80 15.43 -13.29
C VAL A 524 8.76 16.03 -12.31
N PRO A 525 8.11 15.21 -11.47
CA PRO A 525 7.19 15.73 -10.46
C PRO A 525 8.00 16.35 -9.32
N VAL A 526 8.21 17.67 -9.36
CA VAL A 526 8.88 18.40 -8.27
C VAL A 526 8.00 18.42 -7.02
N THR A 527 6.70 18.60 -7.25
CA THR A 527 5.61 18.41 -6.29
C THR A 527 4.63 17.41 -6.89
N LEU A 528 3.83 16.77 -6.04
CA LEU A 528 2.79 15.86 -6.48
C LEU A 528 1.44 16.58 -6.54
N ASN A 529 0.75 16.45 -7.67
CA ASN A 529 -0.59 17.00 -7.86
C ASN A 529 -1.61 16.24 -7.01
N SER A 530 -2.48 16.97 -6.33
CA SER A 530 -3.54 16.40 -5.50
C SER A 530 -4.79 17.28 -5.49
N THR A 531 -5.92 16.69 -5.12
CA THR A 531 -7.20 17.40 -4.97
C THR A 531 -7.80 17.08 -3.61
N VAL A 532 -8.39 18.06 -2.95
CA VAL A 532 -9.18 17.86 -1.74
C VAL A 532 -10.51 17.20 -2.14
N LEU A 533 -10.82 16.04 -1.58
CA LEU A 533 -11.99 15.24 -1.99
C LEU A 533 -13.16 15.28 -1.01
N GLN A 534 -13.02 15.96 0.14
CA GLN A 534 -14.03 16.07 1.18
C GLN A 534 -13.95 17.45 1.86
N GLY A 535 -14.89 17.74 2.77
CA GLY A 535 -14.85 18.93 3.60
C GLY A 535 -15.19 20.23 2.87
N ASP A 536 -14.96 21.35 3.55
CA ASP A 536 -15.32 22.69 3.06
C ASP A 536 -14.46 23.14 1.86
N ASN A 537 -13.28 22.53 1.69
CA ASN A 537 -12.33 22.82 0.62
C ASN A 537 -12.43 21.82 -0.55
N GLU A 538 -13.48 20.99 -0.63
CA GLU A 538 -13.66 20.01 -1.71
C GLU A 538 -13.48 20.64 -3.11
N GLY A 539 -12.66 19.99 -3.94
CA GLY A 539 -12.30 20.46 -5.28
C GLY A 539 -11.09 21.40 -5.33
N GLU A 540 -10.53 21.81 -4.19
CA GLU A 540 -9.29 22.58 -4.18
C GLU A 540 -8.11 21.74 -4.69
N HIS A 541 -7.37 22.28 -5.65
CA HIS A 541 -6.11 21.70 -6.10
C HIS A 541 -4.97 22.13 -5.18
N GLN A 542 -4.23 21.15 -4.68
CA GLN A 542 -3.05 21.35 -3.85
C GLN A 542 -1.83 20.68 -4.46
N GLN A 543 -0.67 20.94 -3.85
CA GLN A 543 0.61 20.37 -4.23
C GLN A 543 1.24 19.75 -3.00
N ILE A 544 1.79 18.55 -3.12
CA ILE A 544 2.47 17.86 -2.03
C ILE A 544 3.98 17.94 -2.27
N CYS A 545 4.72 18.36 -1.25
CA CYS A 545 6.17 18.46 -1.32
C CYS A 545 6.83 17.08 -1.40
N ALA A 546 7.84 16.95 -2.26
CA ALA A 546 8.72 15.80 -2.23
C ALA A 546 9.61 15.84 -0.97
N TRP A 547 9.66 14.72 -0.24
CA TRP A 547 10.56 14.54 0.89
C TRP A 547 12.03 14.76 0.45
N PRO A 548 12.89 15.43 1.26
CA PRO A 548 12.69 15.86 2.64
C PRO A 548 12.08 17.25 2.83
N LEU A 549 11.60 17.88 1.76
CA LEU A 549 10.93 19.18 1.89
C LEU A 549 9.50 18.98 2.41
N ARG A 550 9.04 19.96 3.19
CA ARG A 550 7.77 19.93 3.90
C ARG A 550 6.98 21.21 3.61
N PRO A 551 5.64 21.17 3.61
CA PRO A 551 4.84 22.35 3.32
C PRO A 551 4.99 23.41 4.43
N LEU A 552 5.06 24.66 4.02
CA LEU A 552 4.89 25.83 4.87
C LEU A 552 4.08 26.88 4.11
N TRP A 553 2.92 27.22 4.66
CA TRP A 553 2.00 28.18 4.09
C TRP A 553 2.30 29.59 4.60
N SER A 554 2.12 30.55 3.70
CA SER A 554 2.29 31.97 3.93
C SER A 554 1.11 32.73 3.33
N ASN A 555 1.06 34.05 3.56
CA ASN A 555 -0.02 34.91 3.08
C ASN A 555 -1.40 34.41 3.53
N ASN A 556 -1.54 34.11 4.82
CA ASN A 556 -2.76 33.55 5.43
C ASN A 556 -3.25 32.27 4.73
N GLY A 557 -2.38 31.27 4.58
CA GLY A 557 -2.77 29.97 4.03
C GLY A 557 -2.94 29.90 2.50
N THR A 558 -2.55 30.93 1.74
CA THR A 558 -2.80 30.98 0.28
C THR A 558 -1.58 30.68 -0.58
N THR A 559 -0.37 30.68 -0.01
CA THR A 559 0.87 30.40 -0.74
C THR A 559 1.68 29.34 -0.02
N MET A 560 1.76 28.14 -0.60
CA MET A 560 2.56 27.03 -0.09
C MET A 560 3.99 27.08 -0.64
N ASN A 561 4.98 26.90 0.24
CA ASN A 561 6.38 26.67 -0.13
C ASN A 561 6.85 25.35 0.46
N CYS A 562 7.65 24.60 -0.32
CA CYS A 562 8.34 23.42 0.18
C CYS A 562 9.66 23.84 0.83
N VAL A 563 9.77 23.65 2.15
CA VAL A 563 10.91 24.11 2.96
C VAL A 563 11.62 22.93 3.63
N PHE A 564 12.92 23.09 3.86
CA PHE A 564 13.71 22.18 4.70
C PHE A 564 13.93 22.83 6.07
N ASP A 565 13.66 22.07 7.13
CA ASP A 565 14.02 22.43 8.51
C ASP A 565 14.72 21.23 9.16
N GLN A 566 15.87 21.47 9.78
CA GLN A 566 16.70 20.40 10.34
C GLN A 566 16.05 19.74 11.57
N ALA A 567 15.46 20.54 12.48
CA ALA A 567 14.84 20.01 13.68
C ALA A 567 13.62 19.16 13.33
N SER A 568 12.83 19.61 12.34
CA SER A 568 11.75 18.86 11.74
C SER A 568 12.22 17.55 11.13
N TYR A 569 13.24 17.60 10.27
CA TYR A 569 13.83 16.41 9.65
C TYR A 569 14.29 15.39 10.70
N ASP A 570 14.96 15.84 11.76
CA ASP A 570 15.46 14.97 12.84
C ASP A 570 14.33 14.22 13.57
N THR A 571 13.09 14.74 13.60
CA THR A 571 11.93 14.03 14.20
C THR A 571 11.47 12.80 13.41
N TRP A 572 11.96 12.65 12.17
CA TRP A 572 11.69 11.51 11.29
C TRP A 572 12.84 10.52 11.20
N ILE A 573 14.00 10.84 11.77
CA ILE A 573 15.18 9.98 11.70
C ILE A 573 15.23 9.10 12.94
N TYR A 574 15.07 7.80 12.71
CA TYR A 574 15.10 6.77 13.74
C TYR A 574 16.34 5.90 13.57
N ASP A 575 16.84 5.36 14.69
CA ASP A 575 17.87 4.32 14.71
C ASP A 575 17.29 3.09 15.40
N PHE A 576 17.26 1.95 14.70
CA PHE A 576 16.69 0.69 15.22
C PHE A 576 17.75 -0.12 15.95
N ASP A 577 18.23 0.41 17.07
CA ASP A 577 19.34 -0.13 17.87
C ASP A 577 18.96 -1.34 18.74
N ALA A 578 17.69 -1.78 18.70
CA ALA A 578 17.27 -3.02 19.35
C ALA A 578 17.84 -4.27 18.65
N TYR A 579 18.13 -4.19 17.35
CA TYR A 579 18.62 -5.30 16.52
C TYR A 579 20.13 -5.24 16.29
N LYS A 580 20.74 -6.38 15.98
CA LYS A 580 22.18 -6.47 15.66
C LYS A 580 22.48 -6.19 14.19
N LEU A 581 21.51 -6.42 13.33
CA LEU A 581 21.58 -6.14 11.90
C LEU A 581 20.82 -4.84 11.63
N PRO A 582 21.26 -4.04 10.65
CA PRO A 582 20.53 -2.86 10.27
C PRO A 582 19.18 -3.26 9.67
N LEU A 583 18.10 -2.75 10.27
CA LEU A 583 16.77 -2.82 9.71
C LEU A 583 16.63 -1.62 8.75
N TYR A 584 16.68 -1.87 7.45
CA TYR A 584 16.47 -0.84 6.41
C TYR A 584 15.00 -0.69 6.12
#